data_AF-A0A354CL48-F1
#
_entry.id   AF-A0A354CL48-F1
#
_cell.length_a   1.000
_cell.length_b   1.000
_cell.length_c   1.000
_cell.angle_alpha   90.00
_cell.angle_beta   90.00
_cell.angle_gamma   90.00
#
_symmetry.space_group_name_H-M   'P 1'
#
loop_
_entity.id
_entity.type
_entity.pdbx_description
1 polymer ?
#
loop_
_entity_poly.entity_id
_entity_poly.type
_entity_poly.pdbx_seq_one_letter_code
_entity_poly.pdbx_strand_id
1 'polypeptide(L)' 'FEYIYFARPDSKIDGMGVYESRINAGKILAKTHPVEADLVVGVPESGNPAALGFAMESGIPYGNAFIKNNYVG' A
#
# COMPACT_ATOMS: atom_id res chain seq x y z
N PHE A 1 -2.18 9.35 12.04
CA PHE A 1 -1.05 9.21 11.10
C PHE A 1 -0.33 7.87 11.27
N GLU A 2 -0.35 7.26 12.47
CA GLU A 2 0.21 5.94 12.76
C GLU A 2 -0.16 4.83 11.76
N TYR A 3 -1.45 4.66 11.46
CA TYR A 3 -1.92 3.64 10.51
C TYR A 3 -1.42 3.86 9.07
N ILE A 4 -1.11 5.11 8.69
CA ILE A 4 -0.74 5.46 7.32
C ILE A 4 0.76 5.19 7.09
N TYR A 5 1.61 5.60 8.04
CA TYR A 5 3.06 5.65 7.78
C TYR A 5 3.94 5.22 8.97
N PHE A 6 3.74 5.82 10.14
CA PHE A 6 4.72 5.72 11.26
C PHE A 6 4.77 4.34 11.92
N ALA A 7 3.62 3.75 12.23
CA ALA A 7 3.60 2.48 12.93
C ALA A 7 4.17 1.37 12.05
N ARG A 8 4.83 0.40 12.69
CA ARG A 8 5.33 -0.76 11.96
C ARG A 8 4.14 -1.54 11.37
N PRO A 9 4.28 -2.12 10.16
CA PRO A 9 3.18 -2.87 9.53
C PRO A 9 2.64 -4.03 10.38
N ASP A 10 3.48 -4.65 11.19
CA ASP A 10 3.14 -5.75 12.10
C ASP A 10 2.47 -5.30 13.41
N SER A 11 2.29 -3.99 13.61
CA SER A 11 1.64 -3.43 14.80
C SER A 11 0.11 -3.52 14.74
N LYS A 12 -0.49 -3.54 15.93
CA LYS A 12 -1.94 -3.42 16.14
C LYS A 12 -2.21 -2.23 17.05
N ILE A 13 -3.03 -1.29 16.60
CA ILE A 13 -3.41 -0.09 17.35
C ILE A 13 -4.93 -0.16 17.51
N ASP A 14 -5.44 0.04 18.73
CA ASP A 14 -6.88 -0.01 19.05
C ASP A 14 -7.62 -1.24 18.50
N GLY A 15 -6.94 -2.39 18.46
CA GLY A 15 -7.53 -3.61 17.94
C GLY A 15 -7.50 -3.74 16.41
N MET A 16 -6.95 -2.77 15.66
CA MET A 16 -6.82 -2.81 14.19
C MET A 16 -5.37 -3.04 13.74
N GLY A 17 -5.18 -3.93 12.77
CA GLY A 17 -3.88 -4.19 12.17
C GLY A 17 -3.43 -3.05 11.26
N VAL A 18 -2.19 -2.58 11.42
CA VAL A 18 -1.63 -1.49 10.60
C VAL A 18 -1.47 -1.91 9.14
N TYR A 19 -0.92 -3.10 8.87
CA TYR A 19 -0.80 -3.64 7.52
C TYR A 19 -2.17 -3.72 6.81
N GLU A 20 -3.17 -4.31 7.48
CA GLU A 20 -4.51 -4.46 6.95
C GLU A 20 -5.18 -3.10 6.68
N SER A 21 -4.98 -2.14 7.57
CA SER A 21 -5.49 -0.77 7.39
C SER A 21 -4.93 -0.13 6.11
N ARG A 22 -3.65 -0.37 5.78
CA ARG A 22 -3.03 0.15 4.54
C ARG A 22 -3.54 -0.56 3.29
N ILE A 23 -3.72 -1.89 3.33
CA ILE A 23 -4.39 -2.64 2.25
C ILE A 23 -5.78 -2.05 1.99
N ASN A 24 -6.57 -1.86 3.05
CA ASN A 24 -7.93 -1.35 2.95
C ASN A 24 -7.98 0.08 2.41
N ALA A 25 -7.04 0.94 2.79
CA ALA A 25 -6.90 2.27 2.21
C ALA A 25 -6.67 2.21 0.69
N GLY A 26 -5.83 1.29 0.22
CA GLY A 26 -5.61 1.03 -1.21
C GLY A 26 -6.88 0.62 -1.94
N LYS A 27 -7.65 -0.31 -1.36
CA LYS A 27 -8.95 -0.75 -1.92
C LYS A 27 -9.95 0.41 -2.00
N ILE A 28 -10.06 1.21 -0.94
CA ILE A 28 -10.94 2.39 -0.93
C ILE A 28 -10.53 3.38 -2.02
N LEU A 29 -9.23 3.59 -2.22
CA LEU A 29 -8.72 4.47 -3.27
C LEU A 29 -9.11 3.97 -4.66
N ALA A 30 -8.95 2.68 -4.95
CA ALA A 30 -9.39 2.10 -6.23
C ALA A 30 -10.90 2.24 -6.49
N LYS A 31 -11.73 2.09 -5.45
CA LYS A 31 -13.19 2.30 -5.56
C LYS A 31 -13.58 3.74 -5.82
N THR A 32 -12.90 4.67 -5.15
CA THR A 32 -13.27 6.09 -5.17
C THR A 32 -12.65 6.86 -6.33
N HIS A 33 -11.51 6.38 -6.83
CA HIS A 33 -10.73 7.00 -7.90
C HIS A 33 -10.22 5.92 -8.87
N PRO A 34 -11.11 5.24 -9.60
CA PRO A 34 -10.71 4.23 -10.57
C PRO A 34 -9.93 4.88 -11.72
N VAL A 35 -9.03 4.10 -12.32
CA VAL A 35 -8.22 4.52 -13.46
C VAL A 35 -7.97 3.32 -14.36
N GLU A 36 -7.82 3.56 -15.67
CA GLU A 36 -7.29 2.57 -16.60
C GLU A 36 -5.76 2.69 -16.64
N ALA A 37 -5.06 1.62 -16.30
CA ALA A 37 -3.60 1.56 -16.34
C ALA A 37 -3.13 0.10 -16.50
N ASP A 38 -1.89 -0.07 -16.96
CA ASP A 38 -1.31 -1.39 -17.22
C ASP A 38 -0.71 -2.05 -15.96
N LEU A 39 -0.30 -1.24 -14.98
CA LEU A 39 0.46 -1.72 -13.82
C LEU A 39 0.26 -0.81 -12.60
N VAL A 40 0.12 -1.42 -11.43
CA VAL A 40 0.16 -0.75 -10.13
C VAL A 40 1.49 -1.06 -9.46
N VAL A 41 2.17 -0.02 -8.95
CA VAL A 41 3.45 -0.14 -8.26
C VAL A 41 3.42 0.64 -6.95
N GLY A 42 3.99 0.06 -5.90
CA GLY A 42 4.19 0.76 -4.62
C GLY A 42 5.49 1.55 -4.61
N VAL A 43 5.53 2.67 -3.89
CA VAL A 43 6.80 3.31 -3.51
C VAL A 43 7.32 2.62 -2.23
N PRO A 44 8.52 2.01 -2.29
CA PRO A 44 9.17 1.30 -1.19
C PRO A 44 9.33 2.17 0.09
N GLU A 45 8.96 1.76 1.30
CA GLU A 45 8.32 0.48 1.69
C GLU A 45 6.91 0.63 2.23
N SER A 46 6.59 1.80 2.79
CA SER A 46 5.29 2.07 3.38
C SER A 46 4.15 2.08 2.35
N GLY A 47 4.46 2.38 1.09
CA GLY A 47 3.47 2.43 0.00
C GLY A 47 3.07 1.06 -0.55
N ASN A 48 3.90 0.02 -0.37
CA ASN A 48 3.67 -1.30 -0.96
C ASN A 48 2.33 -1.93 -0.56
N PRO A 49 1.89 -1.91 0.72
CA PRO A 49 0.58 -2.47 1.09
C PRO A 49 -0.59 -1.71 0.46
N ALA A 50 -0.53 -0.38 0.42
CA ALA A 50 -1.59 0.42 -0.20
C ALA A 50 -1.69 0.15 -1.71
N ALA A 51 -0.56 0.04 -2.40
CA ALA A 51 -0.53 -0.31 -3.81
C ALA A 51 -1.03 -1.74 -4.07
N LEU A 52 -0.68 -2.71 -3.23
CA LEU A 52 -1.24 -4.07 -3.28
C LEU A 52 -2.77 -4.04 -3.12
N GLY A 53 -3.27 -3.30 -2.14
CA GLY A 53 -4.71 -3.14 -1.94
C GLY A 53 -5.43 -2.50 -3.14
N PHE A 54 -4.81 -1.49 -3.75
CA PHE A 54 -5.34 -0.86 -4.97
C PHE A 54 -5.39 -1.85 -6.14
N ALA A 55 -4.32 -2.62 -6.35
CA ALA A 55 -4.25 -3.64 -7.41
C ALA A 55 -5.32 -4.74 -7.23
N MET A 56 -5.48 -5.24 -6.00
CA MET A 56 -6.50 -6.25 -5.67
C MET A 56 -7.92 -5.79 -6.00
N GLU A 57 -8.22 -4.51 -5.76
CA GLU A 57 -9.56 -3.96 -5.97
C GLU A 57 -9.81 -3.50 -7.41
N SER A 58 -8.82 -2.89 -8.05
CA SER A 58 -8.92 -2.42 -9.45
C SER A 58 -8.81 -3.55 -10.48
N GLY A 59 -8.21 -4.70 -10.11
CA GLY A 59 -7.90 -5.79 -11.03
C GLY A 59 -6.66 -5.55 -11.89
N ILE A 60 -6.00 -4.39 -11.75
CA ILE A 60 -4.76 -4.06 -12.47
C ILE A 60 -3.61 -4.88 -11.86
N PRO A 61 -2.73 -5.49 -12.66
CA PRO A 61 -1.59 -6.24 -12.14
C PRO A 61 -0.71 -5.42 -11.21
N TYR A 62 -0.24 -6.04 -10.12
CA TYR A 62 0.76 -5.46 -9.22
C TYR A 62 2.17 -5.86 -9.66
N GLY A 63 3.11 -4.91 -9.65
CA GLY A 63 4.51 -5.16 -9.97
C GLY A 63 5.48 -4.31 -9.17
N ASN A 64 6.78 -4.52 -9.43
CA ASN A 64 7.86 -3.76 -8.81
C ASN A 64 8.53 -2.85 -9.85
N ALA A 65 8.55 -1.55 -9.61
CA ALA A 65 9.29 -0.57 -10.44
C ALA A 65 10.41 0.14 -9.66
N PHE A 66 10.34 0.13 -8.32
CA PHE A 66 11.28 0.81 -7.46
C PHE A 66 11.98 -0.19 -6.55
N ILE A 67 13.27 0.04 -6.32
CA ILE A 67 14.07 -0.68 -5.33
C ILE A 67 14.65 0.36 -4.38
N LYS A 68 14.34 0.26 -3.09
CA LYS A 68 14.96 1.11 -2.08
C LYS A 68 16.41 0.70 -1.90
N ASN A 69 17.32 1.67 -1.95
CA ASN A 69 18.68 1.46 -1.53
C ASN A 69 18.74 1.37 0.00
N ASN A 70 19.09 0.18 0.53
CA ASN A 70 19.19 -0.07 1.97
C ASN A 70 20.49 0.45 2.60
N TYR A 71 21.42 0.97 1.81
CA TYR A 71 22.72 1.49 2.25
C TYR A 71 22.74 3.01 2.36
N VAL A 72 21.58 3.66 2.34
CA VAL A 72 21.47 5.12 2.53
C VAL A 72 21.39 5.42 4.02
N GLY A 73 22.39 6.13 4.52
CA GLY A 73 22.45 6.75 5.85
C GLY A 73 22.42 8.26 5.73
#